data_AF-A0A951YDV2-F1
#
_entry.id   AF-A0A951YDV2-F1
#
_cell.length_a   1.000
_cell.length_b   1.000
_cell.length_c   1.000
_cell.angle_alpha   90.00
_cell.angle_beta   90.00
_cell.angle_gamma   90.00
#
_symmetry.space_group_name_H-M   'P 1'
#
loop_
_entity.id
_entity.type
_entity.pdbx_description
1 polymer ?
#
loop_
_entity_poly.entity_id
_entity_poly.type
_entity_poly.pdbx_seq_one_letter_code
_entity_poly.pdbx_strand_id
1 'polypeptide(L)' 'MQRTVIDQLGREVTFNYYPERIISVVPSQTELLYDLGLDKEVVGITKF' A
#
# COMPACT_ATOMS: atom_id res chain seq x y z
N MET A 1 11.57 13.18 -0.40
CA MET A 1 10.90 13.84 0.74
C MET A 1 10.67 12.77 1.79
N GLN A 2 11.18 12.96 3.01
CA GLN A 2 10.91 12.02 4.09
C GLN A 2 9.47 12.22 4.57
N ARG A 3 8.67 11.16 4.54
CA ARG A 3 7.29 11.16 5.03
C ARG A 3 7.11 10.03 6.04
N THR A 4 6.44 10.36 7.14
CA THR A 4 6.09 9.42 8.20
C THR A 4 4.57 9.36 8.31
N VAL A 5 4.02 8.15 8.41
CA VAL A 5 2.60 7.88 8.64
C VAL A 5 2.44 6.90 9.79
N ILE A 6 1.31 6.97 10.48
CA ILE A 6 0.95 6.03 11.55
C ILE A 6 -0.06 5.03 10.98
N ASP A 7 0.22 3.74 11.10
CA ASP A 7 -0.72 2.69 10.68
C ASP A 7 -1.86 2.51 11.69
N GLN A 8 -2.83 1.65 11.35
CA GLN A 8 -4.00 1.39 12.21
C GLN A 8 -3.65 0.65 13.52
N LEU A 9 -2.44 0.12 13.63
CA LEU A 9 -1.93 -0.54 14.84
C LEU A 9 -1.03 0.39 15.67
N GLY A 10 -0.92 1.67 15.29
CA GLY A 10 -0.12 2.67 16.00
C GLY A 10 1.38 2.61 15.69
N ARG A 11 1.80 1.96 14.60
CA ARG A 11 3.21 1.85 14.22
C ARG A 11 3.61 3.01 13.32
N GLU A 12 4.80 3.54 13.54
CA GLU A 12 5.38 4.56 12.67
C GLU A 12 6.04 3.93 11.44
N VAL A 13 5.62 4.35 10.25
CA VAL A 13 6.20 3.93 8.98
C VAL A 13 6.79 5.14 8.29
N THR A 14 8.10 5.13 8.07
CA THR A 14 8.83 6.23 7.42
C THR A 14 9.40 5.79 6.08
N PHE A 15 9.19 6.59 5.05
CA PHE A 15 9.76 6.39 3.71
C PHE A 15 10.38 7.68 3.20
N ASN A 16 11.56 7.53 2.59
CA ASN A 16 12.35 8.66 2.07
C ASN A 16 12.07 8.95 0.58
N TYR A 17 11.28 8.07 -0.05
CA TYR A 17 10.91 8.08 -1.46
C TYR A 17 9.39 7.95 -1.60
N TYR A 18 8.87 8.31 -2.77
CA TYR A 18 7.48 8.07 -3.12
C TYR A 18 7.30 6.58 -3.43
N PRO A 19 6.37 5.84 -2.80
CA PRO A 19 6.18 4.43 -3.08
C PRO A 19 5.71 4.21 -4.53
N GLU A 20 6.43 3.38 -5.29
CA GLU A 20 6.13 3.09 -6.70
C GLU A 20 5.52 1.70 -6.91
N ARG A 21 5.60 0.83 -5.90
CA ARG A 21 5.21 -0.58 -5.99
C ARG A 21 4.48 -0.99 -4.71
N ILE A 22 3.32 -1.62 -4.89
CA ILE A 22 2.43 -2.06 -3.82
C ILE A 22 2.29 -3.57 -3.90
N ILE A 23 2.44 -4.23 -2.74
CA ILE A 23 2.07 -5.64 -2.55
C ILE A 23 0.89 -5.65 -1.59
N SER A 24 -0.27 -6.12 -2.05
CA SER A 24 -1.48 -6.19 -1.22
C SER A 24 -1.70 -7.60 -0.70
N VAL A 25 -1.75 -7.74 0.62
CA VAL A 25 -1.95 -9.04 1.29
C VAL A 25 -3.38 -9.24 1.79
N VAL A 26 -4.30 -8.30 1.54
CA VAL A 26 -5.68 -8.34 2.01
C VAL A 26 -6.61 -8.07 0.83
N PRO A 27 -7.52 -9.00 0.47
CA PRO A 27 -8.39 -8.85 -0.72
C PRO A 27 -9.19 -7.55 -0.74
N SER A 28 -9.81 -7.17 0.38
CA SER A 28 -10.58 -5.92 0.47
C SER A 28 -9.75 -4.66 0.30
N GLN A 29 -8.47 -4.69 0.65
CA GLN A 29 -7.56 -3.57 0.38
C GLN A 29 -7.13 -3.54 -1.08
N THR A 30 -7.01 -4.69 -1.74
CA THR A 30 -6.76 -4.76 -3.19
C THR A 30 -7.91 -4.14 -3.98
N GLU A 31 -9.16 -4.43 -3.61
CA GLU A 31 -10.35 -3.81 -4.22
C GLU A 31 -10.34 -2.28 -4.06
N LEU A 32 -10.05 -1.79 -2.84
CA LEU A 32 -9.91 -0.36 -2.60
C LEU A 32 -8.82 0.28 -3.47
N LEU A 33 -7.66 -0.37 -3.63
CA LEU A 33 -6.58 0.13 -4.49
C LEU A 33 -7.01 0.22 -5.96
N TYR A 34 -7.82 -0.75 -6.43
CA TYR A 34 -8.38 -0.72 -7.77
C TYR A 34 -9.36 0.45 -7.96
N ASP A 35 -10.27 0.67 -7.00
CA ASP A 35 -11.21 1.79 -7.04
C ASP A 35 -10.50 3.17 -7.02
N LEU A 36 -9.31 3.23 -6.42
CA LEU A 36 -8.44 4.41 -6.41
C LEU A 36 -7.61 4.57 -7.70
N GLY A 37 -7.68 3.63 -8.64
CA GLY A 37 -6.94 3.66 -9.91
C GLY A 37 -5.45 3.35 -9.76
N LEU A 38 -5.06 2.57 -8.74
CA LEU A 38 -3.66 2.19 -8.45
C LEU A 38 -3.31 0.79 -8.97
N ASP A 39 -4.05 0.30 -9.97
CA ASP A 39 -3.89 -1.05 -10.52
C ASP A 39 -2.48 -1.30 -11.10
N LYS A 40 -1.82 -0.25 -11.61
CA LYS A 40 -0.48 -0.34 -12.20
C LYS A 40 0.63 -0.44 -11.15
N GLU A 41 0.41 0.14 -9.98
CA GLU A 41 1.34 0.15 -8.86
C GLU A 41 1.26 -1.17 -8.07
N VAL A 42 0.13 -1.89 -8.14
CA VAL A 42 -0.03 -3.21 -7.52
C VAL A 42 0.74 -4.27 -8.31
N VAL A 43 1.90 -4.68 -7.80
CA VAL A 43 2.78 -5.67 -8.44
C VAL A 43 2.67 -7.07 -7.85
N GLY A 44 1.85 -7.24 -6.81
CA GLY A 44 1.62 -8.53 -6.17
C GLY A 44 0.40 -8.52 -5.27
N ILE A 45 -0.32 -9.64 -5.26
CA ILE A 45 -1.47 -9.89 -4.40
C ILE A 45 -1.27 -11.21 -3.64
N THR A 46 -1.89 -11.35 -2.46
CA THR A 46 -1.97 -12.64 -1.76
C THR A 46 -2.72 -13.69 -2.60
N LYS A 47 -2.42 -14.98 -2.36
CA LYS A 47 -3.14 -16.14 -2.94
C LYS A 47 -4.14 -16.78 -1.97
N PHE A 48 -4.18 -16.29 -0.73
CA PHE A 48 -5.00 -16.81 0.36
C PHE A 48 -6.24 -15.95 0.55
#